data_AF-A0A4V6RRT6-F1
#
_entry.id   AF-A0A4V6RRT6-F1
#
_cell.length_a   1.000
_cell.length_b   1.000
_cell.length_c   1.000
_cell.angle_alpha   90.00
_cell.angle_beta   90.00
_cell.angle_gamma   90.00
#
_symmetry.space_group_name_H-M   'P 1'
#
loop_
_entity.id
_entity.type
_entity.pdbx_description
1 polymer ?
#
loop_
_entity_poly.entity_id
_entity_poly.type
_entity_poly.pdbx_seq_one_letter_code
_entity_poly.pdbx_strand_id
1 'polypeptide(L)'
;MDENGCSDSQNTADTDGDGVADDDDDCPDTPEGAEVNENGCATSQLDSDGDGVNDDADQCPDTPQGAEVDENGCATSQLDSDEDGVNDDADQCPDTPEGEEVDEQGCSDSQKDSDGDGVNDAEDECPETPEGQETDENGCADSQKDDDRDGVSNADDQCPDTPEGSEVNEEGCVAEARTYVPDDGFEENLIRQGYDDVMDDYVLTANIENITELGIGGFFKNLTGLQDFKSLKTLTLFDSSIENFDVLPEVNLITLDLEGTDGRNFIIDAHPTLERFYISSNSIGPKEIINNPQLKVIGYFYSDGGTILVKNNPMLEGFYASECGFGTLSIKNNSNLNEVLLGDYQDEYFLVNNLIIEDNPVLNEIEITGGCDNFILTNTQNLKSLTISGDTSYETTPKIPAIDLSDLPLLETLVLKRIVFTELDVSFNTNLINFELIDHDITCVKVNQQQLDNIPSTWVTDPEVTYSLNCN
;
A
#
# COMPACT_ATOMS: atom_id res chain seq x y z
N MET A 1 47.95 4.82 109.27
CA MET A 1 48.29 5.25 107.90
C MET A 1 48.63 4.02 107.11
N ASP A 2 47.89 3.78 106.05
CA ASP A 2 48.01 2.63 105.16
C ASP A 2 49.12 2.81 104.10
N GLU A 3 49.17 1.93 103.10
CA GLU A 3 50.18 1.94 102.04
C GLU A 3 50.04 3.11 101.05
N ASN A 4 48.90 3.81 101.04
CA ASN A 4 48.63 4.99 100.23
C ASN A 4 48.80 6.31 101.01
N GLY A 5 49.12 6.25 102.31
CA GLY A 5 49.41 7.41 103.15
C GLY A 5 48.18 8.06 103.79
N CYS A 6 47.01 7.41 103.73
CA CYS A 6 45.77 7.88 104.35
C CYS A 6 45.67 7.36 105.80
N SER A 7 45.17 8.19 106.73
CA SER A 7 44.94 7.77 108.13
C SER A 7 43.72 6.87 108.25
N ASP A 8 43.64 6.04 109.31
CA ASP A 8 42.50 5.12 109.53
C ASP A 8 41.13 5.84 109.60
N SER A 9 41.11 7.16 109.82
CA SER A 9 39.91 8.01 109.81
C SER A 9 39.56 8.56 108.42
N GLN A 10 40.45 8.42 107.43
CA GLN A 10 40.24 8.86 106.05
C GLN A 10 39.75 7.68 105.18
N ASN A 11 40.17 6.45 105.47
CA ASN A 11 39.69 5.23 104.78
C ASN A 11 38.27 4.79 105.22
N THR A 12 37.59 5.59 106.03
CA THR A 12 36.20 5.38 106.43
C THR A 12 35.42 6.69 106.37
N ALA A 13 35.97 7.68 105.68
CA ALA A 13 35.23 8.91 105.40
C ALA A 13 34.26 8.57 104.27
N ASP A 14 33.03 9.02 104.45
CA ASP A 14 31.89 8.81 103.56
C ASP A 14 31.19 10.18 103.59
N THR A 15 31.53 11.01 102.62
CA THR A 15 31.28 12.46 102.63
C THR A 15 29.83 12.78 102.35
N ASP A 16 29.19 12.03 101.45
CA ASP A 16 27.78 12.18 101.08
C ASP A 16 26.84 11.24 101.87
N GLY A 17 27.39 10.24 102.57
CA GLY A 17 26.68 9.39 103.51
C GLY A 17 25.89 8.27 102.86
N ASP A 18 26.26 7.87 101.65
CA ASP A 18 25.56 6.87 100.85
C ASP A 18 25.88 5.41 101.26
N GLY A 19 26.91 5.24 102.09
CA GLY A 19 27.37 3.96 102.61
C GLY A 19 28.60 3.37 101.92
N VAL A 20 29.19 4.06 100.95
CA VAL A 20 30.46 3.75 100.29
C VAL A 20 31.52 4.76 100.76
N ALA A 21 32.76 4.29 100.96
CA ALA A 21 33.83 5.17 101.45
C ALA A 21 34.38 6.03 100.30
N ASP A 22 34.76 7.28 100.59
CA ASP A 22 35.24 8.27 99.60
C ASP A 22 36.35 7.75 98.66
N ASP A 23 37.13 6.74 99.06
CA ASP A 23 38.21 6.14 98.27
C ASP A 23 37.76 5.04 97.29
N ASP A 24 36.58 4.45 97.53
CA ASP A 24 35.91 3.46 96.69
C ASP A 24 34.64 4.03 96.01
N ASP A 25 34.31 5.30 96.25
CA ASP A 25 33.13 6.00 95.73
C ASP A 25 33.46 6.77 94.43
N ASP A 26 32.88 6.30 93.33
CA ASP A 26 33.00 6.93 92.01
C ASP A 26 32.03 8.14 91.85
N CYS A 27 31.08 8.31 92.77
CA CYS A 27 29.98 9.26 92.73
C CYS A 27 29.86 10.12 94.01
N PRO A 28 30.82 11.03 94.29
CA PRO A 28 31.02 11.69 95.60
C PRO A 28 29.96 12.71 96.07
N ASP A 29 28.77 12.73 95.45
CA ASP A 29 27.65 13.64 95.74
C ASP A 29 26.28 12.94 95.59
N THR A 30 26.20 11.67 95.98
CA THR A 30 24.99 10.84 95.87
C THR A 30 23.84 11.35 96.74
N PRO A 31 22.61 11.49 96.20
CA PRO A 31 21.47 12.01 96.96
C PRO A 31 21.17 11.22 98.23
N GLU A 32 21.03 11.93 99.36
CA GLU A 32 20.76 11.32 100.67
C GLU A 32 19.55 10.36 100.63
N GLY A 33 19.82 9.07 100.87
CA GLY A 33 18.81 8.01 100.92
C GLY A 33 18.53 7.29 99.60
N ALA A 34 19.29 7.57 98.54
CA ALA A 34 19.28 6.76 97.33
C ALA A 34 19.87 5.36 97.58
N GLU A 35 19.40 4.34 96.86
CA GLU A 35 20.05 3.02 96.84
C GLU A 35 21.22 3.08 95.84
N VAL A 36 22.42 2.71 96.29
CA VAL A 36 23.67 2.82 95.51
C VAL A 36 24.25 1.46 95.15
N ASN A 37 25.03 1.42 94.07
CA ASN A 37 25.78 0.24 93.66
C ASN A 37 27.08 0.07 94.50
N GLU A 38 27.93 -0.89 94.13
CA GLU A 38 29.18 -1.17 94.86
C GLU A 38 30.24 -0.06 94.79
N ASN A 39 30.05 0.94 93.91
CA ASN A 39 30.93 2.08 93.71
C ASN A 39 30.29 3.42 94.16
N GLY A 40 29.24 3.38 94.98
CA GLY A 40 28.61 4.60 95.52
C GLY A 40 27.68 5.35 94.55
N CYS A 41 27.44 4.82 93.35
CA CYS A 41 26.57 5.50 92.38
C CYS A 41 25.11 5.06 92.54
N ALA A 42 24.20 6.02 92.71
CA ALA A 42 22.77 5.79 92.52
C ALA A 42 22.43 5.64 91.03
N THR A 43 21.31 4.98 90.71
CA THR A 43 20.86 4.80 89.31
C THR A 43 20.73 6.12 88.55
N SER A 44 20.30 7.18 89.24
CA SER A 44 20.18 8.53 88.67
C SER A 44 21.50 9.23 88.34
N GLN A 45 22.64 8.68 88.76
CA GLN A 45 24.00 9.20 88.50
C GLN A 45 24.77 8.34 87.49
N LEU A 46 24.21 7.20 87.08
CA LEU A 46 24.79 6.36 86.04
C LEU A 46 24.41 6.91 84.67
N ASP A 47 25.42 7.02 83.81
CA ASP A 47 25.34 7.44 82.42
C ASP A 47 26.33 6.53 81.67
N SER A 48 25.81 5.41 81.19
CA SER A 48 26.60 4.27 80.74
C SER A 48 27.34 4.52 79.42
N ASP A 49 26.77 5.34 78.53
CA ASP A 49 27.37 5.73 77.25
C ASP A 49 27.97 7.15 77.26
N GLY A 50 27.70 7.93 78.30
CA GLY A 50 28.34 9.22 78.58
C GLY A 50 27.81 10.35 77.73
N ASP A 51 26.55 10.29 77.31
CA ASP A 51 25.91 11.28 76.45
C ASP A 51 25.34 12.49 77.21
N GLY A 52 25.31 12.41 78.54
CA GLY A 52 24.83 13.46 79.43
C GLY A 52 23.39 13.29 79.92
N VAL A 53 22.70 12.21 79.54
CA VAL A 53 21.41 11.76 80.08
C VAL A 53 21.65 10.52 80.93
N ASN A 54 21.03 10.44 82.10
CA ASN A 54 21.24 9.28 82.97
C ASN A 54 20.45 8.05 82.49
N ASP A 55 20.95 6.86 82.81
CA ASP A 55 20.40 5.57 82.37
C ASP A 55 18.88 5.41 82.68
N ASP A 56 18.36 6.11 83.69
CA ASP A 56 16.94 6.06 84.08
C ASP A 56 16.03 6.92 83.18
N ALA A 57 16.57 7.95 82.53
CA ALA A 57 15.88 8.87 81.64
C ALA A 57 16.25 8.66 80.15
N ASP A 58 17.35 7.95 79.90
CA ASP A 58 17.84 7.62 78.57
C ASP A 58 16.96 6.55 77.89
N GLN A 59 16.44 6.89 76.71
CA GLN A 59 15.63 6.01 75.86
C GLN A 59 16.46 5.37 74.73
N CYS A 60 17.70 5.81 74.54
CA CYS A 60 18.58 5.47 73.44
C CYS A 60 19.96 4.99 73.94
N PRO A 61 20.04 3.84 74.62
CA PRO A 61 21.30 3.34 75.14
C PRO A 61 22.33 3.09 74.03
N ASP A 62 23.61 3.24 74.37
CA ASP A 62 24.77 3.13 73.48
C ASP A 62 24.90 4.30 72.48
N THR A 63 24.47 5.51 72.86
CA THR A 63 24.66 6.74 72.09
C THR A 63 26.13 6.95 71.74
N PRO A 64 26.47 7.27 70.47
CA PRO A 64 27.84 7.54 70.07
C PRO A 64 28.48 8.66 70.90
N GLN A 65 29.60 8.35 71.55
CA GLN A 65 30.31 9.31 72.40
C GLN A 65 30.59 10.65 71.68
N GLY A 66 30.05 11.73 72.24
CA GLY A 66 30.21 13.10 71.72
C GLY A 66 29.17 13.52 70.68
N ALA A 67 28.14 12.72 70.40
CA ALA A 67 26.94 13.14 69.68
C ALA A 67 26.15 14.19 70.49
N GLU A 68 25.47 15.11 69.80
CA GLU A 68 24.48 15.96 70.45
C GLU A 68 23.18 15.17 70.58
N VAL A 69 22.64 15.07 71.81
CA VAL A 69 21.42 14.30 72.12
C VAL A 69 20.27 15.20 72.53
N ASP A 70 19.05 14.69 72.38
CA ASP A 70 17.83 15.31 72.87
C ASP A 70 17.62 15.11 74.39
N GLU A 71 16.44 15.48 74.91
CA GLU A 71 16.13 15.32 76.33
C GLU A 71 15.96 13.86 76.78
N ASN A 72 15.93 12.92 75.85
CA ASN A 72 15.77 11.49 76.07
C ASN A 72 17.06 10.69 75.81
N GLY A 73 18.20 11.35 75.61
CA GLY A 73 19.48 10.68 75.32
C GLY A 73 19.63 10.23 73.87
N CYS A 74 18.73 10.63 72.97
CA CYS A 74 18.75 10.15 71.59
C CYS A 74 19.52 11.12 70.68
N ALA A 75 20.55 10.63 70.00
CA ALA A 75 21.15 11.36 68.88
C ALA A 75 20.27 11.24 67.62
N THR A 76 20.38 12.19 66.69
CA THR A 76 19.66 12.14 65.40
C THR A 76 19.93 10.85 64.61
N SER A 77 21.12 10.27 64.77
CA SER A 77 21.46 8.97 64.15
C SER A 77 20.77 7.75 64.77
N GLN A 78 20.10 7.91 65.91
CA GLN A 78 19.30 6.87 66.59
C GLN A 78 17.79 7.14 66.48
N LEU A 79 17.38 8.32 66.01
CA LEU A 79 15.99 8.68 65.78
C LEU A 79 15.58 8.31 64.35
N ASP A 80 14.35 7.84 64.23
CA ASP A 80 13.68 7.48 62.98
C ASP A 80 12.23 7.95 63.17
N SER A 81 11.95 9.18 62.73
CA SER A 81 10.76 9.93 63.09
C SER A 81 9.48 9.42 62.41
N ASP A 82 9.60 8.85 61.21
CA ASP A 82 8.49 8.26 60.45
C ASP A 82 8.51 6.72 60.45
N GLU A 83 9.47 6.11 61.14
CA GLU A 83 9.60 4.68 61.36
C GLU A 83 9.77 3.87 60.06
N ASP A 84 10.40 4.46 59.04
CA ASP A 84 10.60 3.84 57.73
C ASP A 84 11.85 2.93 57.66
N GLY A 85 12.70 2.98 58.69
CA GLY A 85 13.92 2.19 58.83
C GLY A 85 15.20 2.92 58.43
N VAL A 86 15.12 4.19 58.03
CA VAL A 86 16.25 5.10 57.83
C VAL A 86 16.24 6.17 58.91
N ASN A 87 17.38 6.40 59.56
CA ASN A 87 17.44 7.38 60.64
C ASN A 87 17.37 8.82 60.13
N ASP A 88 16.92 9.74 60.97
CA ASP A 88 16.69 11.15 60.64
C ASP A 88 17.95 11.88 60.09
N ASP A 89 19.16 11.38 60.38
CA ASP A 89 20.43 11.94 59.89
C ASP A 89 20.76 11.49 58.44
N ALA A 90 20.25 10.34 58.01
CA ALA A 90 20.45 9.78 56.68
C ALA A 90 19.23 9.94 55.76
N ASP A 91 18.05 10.19 56.35
CA ASP A 91 16.79 10.33 55.64
C ASP A 91 16.69 11.70 54.91
N GLN A 92 16.43 11.63 53.61
CA GLN A 92 16.22 12.78 52.72
C GLN A 92 14.73 13.07 52.48
N CYS A 93 13.85 12.16 52.86
CA CYS A 93 12.42 12.16 52.60
C CYS A 93 11.62 12.01 53.89
N PRO A 94 11.63 13.03 54.76
CA PRO A 94 10.89 12.96 56.02
C PRO A 94 9.38 12.79 55.77
N ASP A 95 8.72 12.12 56.72
CA ASP A 95 7.29 11.82 56.71
C ASP A 95 6.89 10.73 55.68
N THR A 96 7.75 9.73 55.46
CA THR A 96 7.45 8.55 54.64
C THR A 96 6.18 7.83 55.15
N PRO A 97 5.19 7.55 54.28
CA PRO A 97 3.96 6.87 54.71
C PRO A 97 4.21 5.48 55.31
N GLU A 98 3.54 5.20 56.44
CA GLU A 98 3.68 3.93 57.17
C GLU A 98 3.46 2.71 56.25
N GLY A 99 4.50 1.86 56.17
CA GLY A 99 4.46 0.58 55.45
C GLY A 99 4.89 0.64 53.98
N GLU A 100 5.35 1.78 53.49
CA GLU A 100 6.03 1.87 52.19
C GLU A 100 7.48 1.36 52.29
N GLU A 101 8.00 0.80 51.21
CA GLU A 101 9.42 0.39 51.14
C GLU A 101 10.25 1.59 50.70
N VAL A 102 11.31 1.89 51.43
CA VAL A 102 12.21 3.02 51.15
C VAL A 102 13.56 2.56 50.62
N ASP A 103 14.24 3.44 49.90
CA ASP A 103 15.62 3.22 49.47
C ASP A 103 16.65 3.62 50.54
N GLU A 104 17.93 3.62 50.16
CA GLU A 104 19.03 3.98 51.08
C GLU A 104 19.02 5.46 51.50
N GLN A 105 18.13 6.29 50.94
CA GLN A 105 17.95 7.70 51.27
C GLN A 105 16.67 7.96 52.08
N GLY A 106 15.93 6.92 52.50
CA GLY A 106 14.64 7.07 53.20
C GLY A 106 13.49 7.44 52.27
N CYS A 107 13.69 7.44 50.95
CA CYS A 107 12.65 7.86 50.01
C CYS A 107 11.86 6.66 49.48
N SER A 108 10.56 6.67 49.73
CA SER A 108 9.61 5.76 49.06
C SER A 108 9.38 6.17 47.60
N ASP A 109 8.83 5.25 46.80
CA ASP A 109 8.44 5.55 45.42
C ASP A 109 7.36 6.65 45.32
N SER A 110 6.54 6.84 46.35
CA SER A 110 5.47 7.86 46.37
C SER A 110 5.97 9.28 46.63
N GLN A 111 7.18 9.43 47.20
CA GLN A 111 7.79 10.72 47.53
C GLN A 111 8.81 11.20 46.49
N LYS A 112 9.26 10.31 45.59
CA LYS A 112 10.23 10.67 44.56
C LYS A 112 9.58 11.49 43.48
N ASP A 113 10.14 12.66 43.22
CA ASP A 113 9.75 13.59 42.17
C ASP A 113 11.06 14.16 41.59
N SER A 114 11.52 13.53 40.52
CA SER A 114 12.86 13.70 39.96
C SER A 114 13.05 15.05 39.26
N ASP A 115 11.98 15.61 38.68
CA ASP A 115 12.01 16.92 38.01
C ASP A 115 11.36 18.05 38.81
N GLY A 116 10.70 17.72 39.93
CA GLY A 116 10.18 18.66 40.89
C GLY A 116 8.91 19.37 40.42
N ASP A 117 8.16 18.75 39.50
CA ASP A 117 6.96 19.35 38.92
C ASP A 117 5.69 19.19 39.80
N GLY A 118 5.82 18.42 40.88
CA GLY A 118 4.75 18.16 41.85
C GLY A 118 3.97 16.87 41.62
N VAL A 119 4.32 16.07 40.63
CA VAL A 119 3.83 14.70 40.41
C VAL A 119 4.97 13.72 40.69
N ASN A 120 4.69 12.66 41.46
CA ASN A 120 5.74 11.69 41.78
C ASN A 120 6.12 10.86 40.54
N ASP A 121 7.36 10.36 40.51
CA ASP A 121 7.95 9.59 39.41
C ASP A 121 7.10 8.36 38.99
N ALA A 122 6.29 7.81 39.90
CA ALA A 122 5.45 6.66 39.63
C ALA A 122 4.13 7.02 38.92
N GLU A 123 3.65 8.24 39.09
CA GLU A 123 2.43 8.79 38.50
C GLU A 123 2.70 9.76 37.34
N ASP A 124 3.95 10.20 37.17
CA ASP A 124 4.40 11.11 36.12
C ASP A 124 4.51 10.39 34.75
N GLU A 125 3.73 10.85 33.78
CA GLU A 125 3.78 10.36 32.40
C GLU A 125 4.80 11.14 31.54
N CYS A 126 5.32 12.26 32.04
CA CYS A 126 6.16 13.23 31.35
C CYS A 126 7.44 13.58 32.11
N PRO A 127 8.37 12.63 32.27
CA PRO A 127 9.61 12.88 32.99
C PRO A 127 10.44 14.00 32.37
N GLU A 128 11.16 14.73 33.22
CA GLU A 128 11.99 15.89 32.86
C GLU A 128 11.18 17.14 32.46
N THR A 129 10.02 17.34 33.08
CA THR A 129 9.24 18.57 32.97
C THR A 129 10.11 19.80 33.26
N PRO A 130 10.13 20.81 32.36
CA PRO A 130 10.96 22.00 32.57
C PRO A 130 10.56 22.79 33.81
N GLU A 131 11.55 23.11 34.66
CA GLU A 131 11.37 23.83 35.92
C GLU A 131 10.50 25.10 35.76
N GLY A 132 9.42 25.18 36.54
CA GLY A 132 8.55 26.35 36.64
C GLY A 132 7.43 26.41 35.59
N GLN A 133 7.22 25.36 34.79
CA GLN A 133 6.02 25.24 33.96
C GLN A 133 4.82 24.74 34.78
N GLU A 134 3.60 25.11 34.34
CA GLU A 134 2.37 24.54 34.91
C GLU A 134 2.11 23.18 34.23
N THR A 135 1.89 22.15 35.05
CA THR A 135 1.60 20.77 34.62
C THR A 135 0.14 20.40 34.85
N ASP A 136 -0.31 19.36 34.17
CA ASP A 136 -1.59 18.72 34.47
C ASP A 136 -1.43 17.60 35.53
N GLU A 137 -2.47 16.79 35.71
CA GLU A 137 -2.49 15.72 36.73
C GLU A 137 -1.52 14.57 36.45
N ASN A 138 -0.93 14.52 35.25
CA ASN A 138 0.00 13.48 34.82
C ASN A 138 1.46 13.99 34.74
N GLY A 139 1.77 15.15 35.32
CA GLY A 139 3.11 15.78 35.24
C GLY A 139 3.38 16.47 33.90
N CYS A 140 2.47 16.39 32.93
CA CYS A 140 2.74 16.91 31.60
C CYS A 140 2.50 18.41 31.49
N ALA A 141 3.55 19.19 31.21
CA ALA A 141 3.39 20.57 30.80
C ALA A 141 2.92 20.67 29.33
N ASP A 142 2.27 21.79 28.97
CA ASP A 142 1.75 21.99 27.61
C ASP A 142 2.83 21.91 26.52
N SER A 143 4.11 22.15 26.84
CA SER A 143 5.21 22.01 25.88
C SER A 143 5.69 20.57 25.65
N GLN A 144 5.29 19.61 26.49
CA GLN A 144 5.64 18.19 26.34
C GLN A 144 4.53 17.37 25.68
N LYS A 145 3.30 17.90 25.59
CA LYS A 145 2.17 17.18 25.00
C LYS A 145 2.35 17.07 23.49
N ASP A 146 2.19 15.85 22.99
CA ASP A 146 2.27 15.46 21.58
C ASP A 146 1.19 14.37 21.37
N ASP A 147 0.02 14.79 20.91
CA ASP A 147 -1.18 13.95 20.88
C ASP A 147 -1.11 12.87 19.79
N ASP A 148 -0.45 13.15 18.66
CA ASP A 148 -0.34 12.25 17.51
C ASP A 148 1.01 11.51 17.43
N ARG A 149 1.96 11.88 18.29
CA ARG A 149 3.27 11.23 18.51
C ARG A 149 4.15 11.26 17.28
N ASP A 150 4.07 12.34 16.51
CA ASP A 150 4.93 12.56 15.36
C ASP A 150 6.31 13.15 15.72
N GLY A 151 6.49 13.54 17.00
CA GLY A 151 7.72 14.12 17.54
C GLY A 151 7.72 15.65 17.58
N VAL A 152 6.62 16.31 17.26
CA VAL A 152 6.40 17.76 17.37
C VAL A 152 5.31 18.01 18.43
N SER A 153 5.59 18.87 19.42
CA SER A 153 4.61 19.15 20.47
C SER A 153 3.35 19.82 19.92
N ASN A 154 2.20 19.59 20.55
CA ASN A 154 0.90 20.20 20.23
C ASN A 154 0.96 21.73 20.09
N ALA A 155 1.91 22.39 20.78
CA ALA A 155 2.09 23.83 20.73
C ALA A 155 2.75 24.33 19.43
N ASP A 156 3.61 23.50 18.84
CA ASP A 156 4.37 23.78 17.61
C ASP A 156 3.81 23.05 16.38
N ASP A 157 2.93 22.08 16.60
CA ASP A 157 2.32 21.23 15.58
C ASP A 157 1.14 21.92 14.87
N GLN A 158 1.25 22.03 13.55
CA GLN A 158 0.23 22.58 12.66
C GLN A 158 -0.67 21.49 12.05
N CYS A 159 -0.34 20.22 12.26
CA CYS A 159 -0.93 19.02 11.68
C CYS A 159 -1.25 17.96 12.77
N PRO A 160 -2.21 18.23 13.69
CA PRO A 160 -2.48 17.46 14.93
C PRO A 160 -3.06 16.04 14.78
N ASP A 161 -3.03 15.48 13.58
CA ASP A 161 -3.54 14.14 13.26
C ASP A 161 -2.57 13.39 12.32
N THR A 162 -1.27 13.68 12.40
CA THR A 162 -0.25 13.01 11.60
C THR A 162 -0.16 11.52 11.99
N PRO A 163 -0.19 10.59 11.01
CA PRO A 163 -0.08 9.17 11.33
C PRO A 163 1.25 8.82 12.02
N GLU A 164 1.18 8.11 13.15
CA GLU A 164 2.34 7.62 13.90
C GLU A 164 3.39 6.95 13.00
N GLY A 165 4.65 7.38 13.12
CA GLY A 165 5.78 6.88 12.32
C GLY A 165 6.01 7.59 10.99
N SER A 166 5.28 8.66 10.68
CA SER A 166 5.54 9.51 9.52
C SER A 166 6.78 10.38 9.72
N GLU A 167 7.54 10.64 8.65
CA GLU A 167 8.61 11.65 8.69
C GLU A 167 7.99 13.04 8.48
N VAL A 168 8.00 13.85 9.53
CA VAL A 168 7.41 15.21 9.54
C VAL A 168 8.46 16.30 9.46
N ASN A 169 8.04 17.49 9.06
CA ASN A 169 8.85 18.70 9.12
C ASN A 169 8.83 19.33 10.53
N GLU A 170 9.43 20.51 10.70
CA GLU A 170 9.45 21.24 11.99
C GLU A 170 8.06 21.73 12.46
N GLU A 171 7.02 21.58 11.64
CA GLU A 171 5.65 22.01 11.91
C GLU A 171 4.69 20.82 12.14
N GLY A 172 5.22 19.60 12.32
CA GLY A 172 4.43 18.37 12.51
C GLY A 172 3.74 17.87 11.23
N CYS A 173 4.04 18.48 10.08
CA CYS A 173 3.38 18.13 8.84
C CYS A 173 4.24 17.18 7.99
N VAL A 174 3.63 16.11 7.49
CA VAL A 174 4.26 15.25 6.49
C VAL A 174 4.55 16.05 5.22
N ALA A 175 5.73 15.84 4.64
CA ALA A 175 6.01 16.36 3.30
C ALA A 175 4.98 15.74 2.34
N GLU A 176 4.09 16.58 1.82
CA GLU A 176 3.11 16.19 0.82
C GLU A 176 3.81 15.44 -0.32
N ALA A 177 3.53 14.13 -0.46
CA ALA A 177 4.15 13.33 -1.49
C ALA A 177 3.73 13.87 -2.86
N ARG A 178 4.71 14.25 -3.69
CA ARG A 178 4.46 14.77 -5.04
C ARG A 178 4.91 13.75 -6.08
N THR A 179 4.12 13.61 -7.13
CA THR A 179 4.43 12.80 -8.31
C THR A 179 5.08 13.69 -9.35
N TYR A 180 6.25 13.26 -9.84
CA TYR A 180 6.98 13.97 -10.89
C TYR A 180 6.31 13.77 -12.26
N VAL A 181 5.90 14.87 -12.90
CA VAL A 181 5.19 14.91 -14.19
C VAL A 181 5.91 15.88 -15.15
N PRO A 182 7.04 15.48 -15.75
CA PRO A 182 7.90 16.37 -16.55
C PRO A 182 7.40 16.73 -17.95
N ASP A 183 6.24 16.23 -18.36
CA ASP A 183 5.66 16.54 -19.66
C ASP A 183 4.58 17.62 -19.47
N ASP A 184 4.88 18.86 -19.88
CA ASP A 184 3.97 20.01 -19.74
C ASP A 184 2.56 19.70 -20.29
N GLY A 185 2.46 18.88 -21.34
CA GLY A 185 1.17 18.49 -21.91
C GLY A 185 0.39 17.56 -20.99
N PHE A 186 1.07 16.64 -20.33
CA PHE A 186 0.46 15.76 -19.32
C PHE A 186 0.05 16.56 -18.07
N GLU A 187 0.92 17.41 -17.53
CA GLU A 187 0.62 18.26 -16.37
C GLU A 187 -0.52 19.24 -16.67
N GLU A 188 -0.56 19.86 -17.86
CA GLU A 188 -1.67 20.75 -18.28
C GLU A 188 -3.02 20.01 -18.28
N ASN A 189 -3.04 18.71 -18.61
CA ASN A 189 -4.24 17.91 -18.51
C ASN A 189 -4.68 17.67 -17.06
N LEU A 190 -3.76 17.52 -16.12
CA LEU A 190 -4.05 17.37 -14.70
C LEU A 190 -4.61 18.68 -14.13
N ILE A 191 -3.99 19.82 -14.47
CA ILE A 191 -4.47 21.16 -14.08
C ILE A 191 -5.88 21.40 -14.63
N ARG A 192 -6.12 21.12 -15.91
CA ARG A 192 -7.43 21.33 -16.55
C ARG A 192 -8.53 20.49 -15.93
N GLN A 193 -8.18 19.32 -15.38
CA GLN A 193 -9.10 18.42 -14.70
C GLN A 193 -9.24 18.73 -13.20
N GLY A 194 -8.43 19.66 -12.65
CA GLY A 194 -8.47 20.07 -11.25
C GLY A 194 -7.73 19.13 -10.30
N TYR A 195 -6.85 18.28 -10.81
CA TYR A 195 -5.96 17.43 -10.01
C TYR A 195 -4.68 18.17 -9.59
N ASP A 196 -4.38 19.27 -10.27
CA ASP A 196 -3.22 20.11 -10.04
C ASP A 196 -3.62 21.58 -10.17
N ASP A 197 -2.84 22.50 -9.60
CA ASP A 197 -3.15 23.92 -9.54
C ASP A 197 -2.05 24.81 -10.14
N VAL A 198 -0.84 24.28 -10.30
CA VAL A 198 0.32 24.99 -10.85
C VAL A 198 1.02 24.14 -11.90
N MET A 199 1.78 24.81 -12.78
CA MET A 199 2.66 24.15 -13.74
C MET A 199 4.09 24.20 -13.16
N ASP A 200 4.51 23.15 -12.48
CA ASP A 200 5.80 23.08 -11.79
C ASP A 200 6.51 21.71 -11.88
N ASP A 201 6.13 20.85 -12.84
CA ASP A 201 6.57 19.46 -13.04
C ASP A 201 6.11 18.48 -11.94
N TYR A 202 5.15 18.87 -11.08
CA TYR A 202 4.75 18.05 -9.94
C TYR A 202 3.27 18.19 -9.57
N VAL A 203 2.58 17.05 -9.49
CA VAL A 203 1.23 16.98 -8.91
C VAL A 203 1.26 16.39 -7.50
N LEU A 204 0.38 16.83 -6.60
CA LEU A 204 0.19 16.17 -5.30
C LEU A 204 -0.29 14.72 -5.52
N THR A 205 0.47 13.72 -5.04
CA THR A 205 0.16 12.30 -5.28
C THR A 205 -1.21 11.91 -4.73
N ALA A 206 -1.62 12.49 -3.59
CA ALA A 206 -2.94 12.25 -3.00
C ALA A 206 -4.11 12.66 -3.93
N ASN A 207 -3.89 13.63 -4.83
CA ASN A 207 -4.91 14.07 -5.79
C ASN A 207 -5.13 13.05 -6.92
N ILE A 208 -4.15 12.19 -7.21
CA ILE A 208 -4.16 11.31 -8.38
C ILE A 208 -4.22 9.81 -8.06
N GLU A 209 -3.73 9.37 -6.89
CA GLU A 209 -3.51 7.94 -6.62
C GLU A 209 -4.80 7.09 -6.59
N ASN A 210 -5.94 7.74 -6.31
CA ASN A 210 -7.26 7.10 -6.23
C ASN A 210 -8.09 7.24 -7.52
N ILE A 211 -7.56 7.90 -8.56
CA ILE A 211 -8.23 8.01 -9.86
C ILE A 211 -8.27 6.63 -10.51
N THR A 212 -9.47 6.21 -10.93
CA THR A 212 -9.71 4.90 -11.56
C THR A 212 -9.82 5.00 -13.08
N GLU A 213 -10.16 6.18 -13.60
CA GLU A 213 -10.29 6.46 -15.02
C GLU A 213 -9.66 7.81 -15.33
N LEU A 214 -8.76 7.85 -16.30
CA LEU A 214 -8.06 9.06 -16.71
C LEU A 214 -8.21 9.25 -18.22
N GLY A 215 -8.77 10.40 -18.60
CA GLY A 215 -8.77 10.85 -19.99
C GLY A 215 -7.80 12.01 -20.16
N ILE A 216 -6.83 11.90 -21.06
CA ILE A 216 -5.90 12.99 -21.39
C ILE A 216 -5.78 13.16 -22.89
N GLY A 217 -5.56 14.39 -23.33
CA GLY A 217 -5.39 14.70 -24.75
C GLY A 217 -4.34 15.76 -25.02
N GLY A 218 -3.67 15.68 -26.17
CA GLY A 218 -2.64 16.63 -26.57
C GLY A 218 -1.36 15.97 -27.07
N PHE A 219 -0.27 16.74 -27.07
CA PHE A 219 1.03 16.24 -27.53
C PHE A 219 1.85 15.77 -26.33
N PHE A 220 2.19 14.48 -26.29
CA PHE A 220 2.94 13.88 -25.18
C PHE A 220 4.25 13.28 -25.70
N LYS A 221 5.36 13.56 -25.01
CA LYS A 221 6.64 12.88 -25.25
C LYS A 221 6.80 11.65 -24.39
N ASN A 222 6.28 11.69 -23.17
CA ASN A 222 6.22 10.57 -22.23
C ASN A 222 5.11 10.82 -21.20
N LEU A 223 4.60 9.76 -20.56
CA LEU A 223 3.64 9.86 -19.45
C LEU A 223 4.30 9.49 -18.12
N THR A 224 5.53 9.97 -17.89
CA THR A 224 6.17 9.81 -16.56
C THR A 224 5.26 10.42 -15.50
N GLY A 225 5.06 9.70 -14.40
CA GLY A 225 4.11 10.05 -13.34
C GLY A 225 2.85 9.16 -13.38
N LEU A 226 2.51 8.57 -14.53
CA LEU A 226 1.34 7.70 -14.66
C LEU A 226 1.41 6.47 -13.75
N GLN A 227 2.62 6.00 -13.40
CA GLN A 227 2.84 4.88 -12.48
C GLN A 227 2.32 5.14 -11.05
N ASP A 228 2.16 6.41 -10.66
CA ASP A 228 1.68 6.77 -9.32
C ASP A 228 0.15 6.84 -9.24
N PHE A 229 -0.56 6.67 -10.36
CA PHE A 229 -2.01 6.48 -10.38
C PHE A 229 -2.37 5.04 -9.95
N LYS A 230 -2.15 4.73 -8.66
CA LYS A 230 -2.22 3.38 -8.09
C LYS A 230 -3.55 2.66 -8.35
N SER A 231 -4.64 3.41 -8.47
CA SER A 231 -5.99 2.88 -8.68
C SER A 231 -6.42 2.85 -10.16
N LEU A 232 -5.61 3.33 -11.09
CA LEU A 232 -6.00 3.49 -12.49
C LEU A 232 -6.30 2.17 -13.17
N LYS A 233 -7.45 2.10 -13.84
CA LYS A 233 -7.94 0.94 -14.59
C LYS A 233 -8.25 1.26 -16.05
N THR A 234 -8.69 2.47 -16.34
CA THR A 234 -9.00 2.91 -17.69
C THR A 234 -8.16 4.15 -18.04
N LEU A 235 -7.41 4.07 -19.13
CA LEU A 235 -6.74 5.21 -19.73
C LEU A 235 -7.34 5.48 -21.10
N THR A 236 -7.81 6.71 -21.32
CA THR A 236 -8.25 7.18 -22.63
C THR A 236 -7.31 8.29 -23.10
N LEU A 237 -6.72 8.10 -24.27
CA LEU A 237 -5.92 9.09 -24.96
C LEU A 237 -6.76 9.65 -26.10
N PHE A 238 -7.20 10.90 -26.01
CA PHE A 238 -8.03 11.54 -27.03
C PHE A 238 -7.27 12.65 -27.75
N ASP A 239 -7.46 12.79 -29.07
CA ASP A 239 -6.85 13.84 -29.91
C ASP A 239 -5.34 14.01 -29.65
N SER A 240 -4.63 12.88 -29.50
CA SER A 240 -3.26 12.87 -28.99
C SER A 240 -2.21 12.60 -30.06
N SER A 241 -0.99 13.08 -29.85
CA SER A 241 0.17 12.64 -30.64
C SER A 241 1.27 12.20 -29.70
N ILE A 242 1.72 10.96 -29.87
CA ILE A 242 2.71 10.36 -28.98
C ILE A 242 3.89 9.87 -29.79
N GLU A 243 5.05 10.46 -29.54
CA GLU A 243 6.28 10.11 -30.28
C GLU A 243 6.77 8.71 -29.92
N ASN A 244 6.76 8.38 -28.62
CA ASN A 244 7.11 7.05 -28.11
C ASN A 244 6.19 6.74 -26.92
N PHE A 245 5.45 5.65 -27.03
CA PHE A 245 4.60 5.20 -25.94
C PHE A 245 4.76 3.71 -25.74
N ASP A 246 5.38 3.35 -24.63
CA ASP A 246 5.26 2.02 -24.07
C ASP A 246 4.19 2.14 -22.99
N VAL A 247 3.07 1.43 -23.15
CA VAL A 247 2.06 1.35 -22.09
C VAL A 247 2.73 0.64 -20.93
N LEU A 248 3.25 1.44 -20.00
CA LEU A 248 4.10 1.01 -18.91
C LEU A 248 3.54 -0.25 -18.25
N PRO A 249 4.25 -1.40 -18.31
CA PRO A 249 3.81 -2.65 -17.67
C PRO A 249 3.57 -2.51 -16.16
N GLU A 250 4.14 -1.47 -15.54
CA GLU A 250 3.95 -1.14 -14.14
C GLU A 250 2.56 -0.54 -13.84
N VAL A 251 1.87 0.00 -14.84
CA VAL A 251 0.50 0.55 -14.69
C VAL A 251 -0.50 -0.59 -14.91
N ASN A 252 -1.22 -0.98 -13.86
CA ASN A 252 -2.15 -2.11 -13.90
C ASN A 252 -3.49 -1.79 -14.60
N LEU A 253 -3.42 -1.33 -15.86
CA LEU A 253 -4.57 -1.00 -16.70
C LEU A 253 -5.38 -2.25 -17.07
N ILE A 254 -6.70 -2.08 -17.13
CA ILE A 254 -7.67 -3.07 -17.65
C ILE A 254 -8.13 -2.68 -19.05
N THR A 255 -8.35 -1.38 -19.27
CA THR A 255 -8.83 -0.83 -20.54
C THR A 255 -7.92 0.30 -20.99
N LEU A 256 -7.58 0.27 -22.28
CA LEU A 256 -6.85 1.35 -22.95
C LEU A 256 -7.62 1.73 -24.22
N ASP A 257 -7.94 3.02 -24.35
CA ASP A 257 -8.68 3.57 -25.48
C ASP A 257 -7.87 4.68 -26.15
N LEU A 258 -7.71 4.58 -27.47
CA LEU A 258 -7.09 5.57 -28.32
C LEU A 258 -8.16 6.20 -29.21
N GLU A 259 -8.44 7.48 -29.01
CA GLU A 259 -9.39 8.25 -29.81
C GLU A 259 -8.62 9.38 -30.51
N GLY A 260 -8.70 9.52 -31.84
CA GLY A 260 -8.02 10.63 -32.52
C GLY A 260 -6.50 10.68 -32.32
N THR A 261 -5.85 9.55 -32.05
CA THR A 261 -4.46 9.49 -31.59
C THR A 261 -3.48 9.04 -32.69
N ASP A 262 -2.43 9.83 -32.98
CA ASP A 262 -1.31 9.45 -33.86
C ASP A 262 -0.14 8.89 -33.02
N GLY A 263 -0.12 7.56 -32.85
CA GLY A 263 0.95 6.84 -32.14
C GLY A 263 1.90 6.14 -33.11
N ARG A 264 3.03 6.77 -33.46
CA ARG A 264 3.96 6.21 -34.48
C ARG A 264 4.82 5.05 -33.96
N ASN A 265 5.06 5.03 -32.64
CA ASN A 265 5.80 4.01 -31.90
C ASN A 265 5.02 3.60 -30.64
N PHE A 266 3.77 3.20 -30.82
CA PHE A 266 2.91 2.71 -29.75
C PHE A 266 3.21 1.23 -29.49
N ILE A 267 3.44 0.86 -28.23
CA ILE A 267 3.79 -0.49 -27.79
C ILE A 267 2.85 -0.86 -26.65
N ILE A 268 2.18 -2.01 -26.79
CA ILE A 268 1.33 -2.62 -25.76
C ILE A 268 1.70 -4.07 -25.49
N ASP A 269 2.89 -4.48 -25.92
CA ASP A 269 3.27 -5.88 -25.90
C ASP A 269 3.52 -6.35 -24.47
N ALA A 270 3.11 -7.59 -24.17
CA ALA A 270 3.29 -8.21 -22.86
C ALA A 270 2.72 -7.42 -21.66
N HIS A 271 1.70 -6.59 -21.86
CA HIS A 271 1.04 -5.88 -20.78
C HIS A 271 0.31 -6.86 -19.84
N PRO A 272 0.65 -6.88 -18.54
CA PRO A 272 0.28 -8.00 -17.65
C PRO A 272 -1.23 -8.09 -17.35
N THR A 273 -1.93 -6.96 -17.35
CA THR A 273 -3.32 -6.85 -16.87
C THR A 273 -4.34 -6.39 -17.92
N LEU A 274 -3.90 -5.99 -19.11
CA LEU A 274 -4.77 -5.33 -20.09
C LEU A 274 -5.79 -6.35 -20.62
N GLU A 275 -7.08 -6.03 -20.52
CA GLU A 275 -8.17 -6.88 -21.00
C GLU A 275 -8.81 -6.37 -22.29
N ARG A 276 -8.86 -5.05 -22.48
CA ARG A 276 -9.55 -4.40 -23.59
C ARG A 276 -8.67 -3.33 -24.20
N PHE A 277 -8.54 -3.36 -25.51
CA PHE A 277 -7.82 -2.34 -26.27
C PHE A 277 -8.68 -1.83 -27.42
N TYR A 278 -8.94 -0.52 -27.43
CA TYR A 278 -9.78 0.13 -28.41
C TYR A 278 -9.02 1.24 -29.15
N ILE A 279 -9.27 1.33 -30.46
CA ILE A 279 -8.68 2.32 -31.35
C ILE A 279 -9.80 2.91 -32.18
N SER A 280 -9.97 4.23 -32.10
CA SER A 280 -11.10 4.95 -32.67
C SER A 280 -10.71 6.29 -33.30
N SER A 281 -11.59 6.84 -34.15
CA SER A 281 -11.54 8.23 -34.62
C SER A 281 -10.26 8.64 -35.36
N ASN A 282 -9.88 7.91 -36.41
CA ASN A 282 -8.66 8.13 -37.23
C ASN A 282 -7.36 7.94 -36.47
N SER A 283 -7.36 7.10 -35.44
CA SER A 283 -6.16 6.78 -34.70
C SER A 283 -5.22 5.87 -35.50
N ILE A 284 -3.92 6.05 -35.31
CA ILE A 284 -2.88 5.13 -35.77
C ILE A 284 -2.42 4.31 -34.56
N GLY A 285 -2.76 3.01 -34.59
CA GLY A 285 -2.44 2.06 -33.53
C GLY A 285 -1.06 1.42 -33.64
N PRO A 286 -0.74 0.47 -32.73
CA PRO A 286 0.51 -0.27 -32.77
C PRO A 286 0.57 -1.18 -34.00
N LYS A 287 1.79 -1.49 -34.44
CA LYS A 287 2.02 -2.44 -35.55
C LYS A 287 1.97 -3.90 -35.11
N GLU A 288 2.13 -4.13 -33.82
CA GLU A 288 2.13 -5.46 -33.21
C GLU A 288 1.35 -5.40 -31.90
N ILE A 289 0.60 -6.46 -31.62
CA ILE A 289 -0.10 -6.69 -30.35
C ILE A 289 0.22 -8.12 -29.95
N ILE A 290 1.30 -8.28 -29.17
CA ILE A 290 1.86 -9.60 -28.89
C ILE A 290 2.01 -9.92 -27.41
N ASN A 291 1.76 -11.20 -27.09
CA ASN A 291 2.00 -11.80 -25.77
C ASN A 291 1.24 -11.15 -24.60
N ASN A 292 0.06 -10.56 -24.82
CA ASN A 292 -0.76 -10.02 -23.74
C ASN A 292 -1.58 -11.13 -23.07
N PRO A 293 -1.24 -11.53 -21.83
CA PRO A 293 -1.81 -12.74 -21.21
C PRO A 293 -3.29 -12.60 -20.83
N GLN A 294 -3.78 -11.37 -20.60
CA GLN A 294 -5.15 -11.10 -20.15
C GLN A 294 -6.03 -10.43 -21.23
N LEU A 295 -5.47 -10.10 -22.40
CA LEU A 295 -6.19 -9.35 -23.44
C LEU A 295 -7.30 -10.21 -24.03
N LYS A 296 -8.55 -9.74 -23.91
CA LYS A 296 -9.78 -10.43 -24.35
C LYS A 296 -10.35 -9.83 -25.62
N VAL A 297 -10.25 -8.51 -25.78
CA VAL A 297 -10.90 -7.79 -26.88
C VAL A 297 -9.95 -6.78 -27.50
N ILE A 298 -9.90 -6.78 -28.83
CA ILE A 298 -9.31 -5.72 -29.63
C ILE A 298 -10.40 -5.14 -30.52
N GLY A 299 -10.59 -3.82 -30.48
CA GLY A 299 -11.54 -3.09 -31.32
C GLY A 299 -10.88 -1.98 -32.12
N TYR A 300 -11.15 -1.95 -33.42
CA TYR A 300 -10.79 -0.88 -34.33
C TYR A 300 -12.07 -0.24 -34.90
N PHE A 301 -12.21 1.07 -34.78
CA PHE A 301 -13.40 1.79 -35.23
C PHE A 301 -12.99 3.06 -35.95
N TYR A 302 -13.46 3.30 -37.18
CA TYR A 302 -13.17 4.55 -37.90
C TYR A 302 -11.66 4.89 -37.98
N SER A 303 -10.79 3.89 -38.10
CA SER A 303 -9.32 4.04 -37.97
C SER A 303 -8.57 3.16 -38.98
N ASP A 304 -7.43 3.63 -39.49
CA ASP A 304 -6.57 2.84 -40.38
C ASP A 304 -5.64 1.94 -39.55
N GLY A 305 -5.87 0.63 -39.62
CA GLY A 305 -5.03 -0.36 -38.95
C GLY A 305 -3.74 -0.69 -39.69
N GLY A 306 -3.58 -0.23 -40.94
CA GLY A 306 -2.34 -0.38 -41.70
C GLY A 306 -1.89 -1.84 -41.80
N THR A 307 -0.63 -2.12 -41.44
CA THR A 307 -0.13 -3.49 -41.31
C THR A 307 0.03 -3.84 -39.84
N ILE A 308 -0.69 -4.85 -39.39
CA ILE A 308 -0.72 -5.27 -37.99
C ILE A 308 -0.57 -6.78 -37.80
N LEU A 309 0.21 -7.16 -36.78
CA LEU A 309 0.34 -8.51 -36.28
C LEU A 309 -0.28 -8.65 -34.89
N VAL A 310 -1.30 -9.50 -34.76
CA VAL A 310 -1.91 -9.89 -33.48
C VAL A 310 -1.52 -11.33 -33.19
N LYS A 311 -0.70 -11.55 -32.16
CA LYS A 311 -0.11 -12.89 -31.94
C LYS A 311 0.10 -13.25 -30.47
N ASN A 312 -0.14 -14.53 -30.14
CA ASN A 312 0.11 -15.09 -28.81
C ASN A 312 -0.64 -14.37 -27.68
N ASN A 313 -1.87 -13.95 -27.90
CA ASN A 313 -2.73 -13.39 -26.85
C ASN A 313 -3.69 -14.51 -26.40
N PRO A 314 -3.32 -15.32 -25.39
CA PRO A 314 -4.00 -16.60 -25.10
C PRO A 314 -5.44 -16.44 -24.63
N MET A 315 -5.80 -15.27 -24.09
CA MET A 315 -7.15 -14.94 -23.64
C MET A 315 -7.97 -14.12 -24.65
N LEU A 316 -7.43 -13.84 -25.84
CA LEU A 316 -8.13 -13.03 -26.83
C LEU A 316 -9.37 -13.80 -27.30
N GLU A 317 -10.54 -13.23 -27.12
CA GLU A 317 -11.85 -13.81 -27.45
C GLU A 317 -12.38 -13.25 -28.76
N GLY A 318 -12.16 -11.95 -29.03
CA GLY A 318 -12.70 -11.29 -30.22
C GLY A 318 -11.80 -10.20 -30.80
N PHE A 319 -11.79 -10.12 -32.13
CA PHE A 319 -11.24 -9.01 -32.89
C PHE A 319 -12.37 -8.34 -33.70
N TYR A 320 -12.61 -7.07 -33.43
CA TYR A 320 -13.69 -6.31 -34.05
C TYR A 320 -13.11 -5.14 -34.82
N ALA A 321 -13.49 -4.97 -36.08
CA ALA A 321 -13.15 -3.79 -36.85
C ALA A 321 -14.35 -3.26 -37.62
N SER A 322 -14.57 -1.94 -37.57
CA SER A 322 -15.60 -1.30 -38.37
C SER A 322 -15.15 0.04 -38.93
N GLU A 323 -15.45 0.28 -40.21
CA GLU A 323 -15.04 1.50 -40.93
C GLU A 323 -13.49 1.68 -40.89
N CYS A 324 -12.76 0.61 -41.23
CA CYS A 324 -11.30 0.52 -41.13
C CYS A 324 -10.63 0.10 -42.44
N GLY A 325 -9.37 0.49 -42.60
CA GLY A 325 -8.46 -0.03 -43.63
C GLY A 325 -7.37 -0.91 -43.01
N PHE A 326 -7.02 -2.02 -43.68
CA PHE A 326 -5.86 -2.83 -43.34
C PHE A 326 -5.09 -3.20 -44.61
N GLY A 327 -3.82 -2.79 -44.69
CA GLY A 327 -2.87 -3.33 -45.66
C GLY A 327 -2.57 -4.81 -45.41
N THR A 328 -2.38 -5.21 -44.15
CA THR A 328 -2.29 -6.62 -43.76
C THR A 328 -2.73 -6.79 -42.32
N LEU A 329 -3.72 -7.64 -42.09
CA LEU A 329 -4.16 -8.07 -40.76
C LEU A 329 -3.76 -9.53 -40.58
N SER A 330 -2.82 -9.77 -39.66
CA SER A 330 -2.31 -11.11 -39.37
C SER A 330 -2.65 -11.51 -37.93
N ILE A 331 -3.54 -12.48 -37.75
CA ILE A 331 -4.00 -12.97 -36.44
C ILE A 331 -3.52 -14.41 -36.25
N LYS A 332 -2.53 -14.62 -35.37
CA LYS A 332 -1.82 -15.90 -35.25
C LYS A 332 -1.72 -16.43 -33.81
N ASN A 333 -1.96 -17.71 -33.61
CA ASN A 333 -1.71 -18.40 -32.33
C ASN A 333 -2.42 -17.75 -31.12
N ASN A 334 -3.70 -17.40 -31.26
CA ASN A 334 -4.53 -16.91 -30.17
C ASN A 334 -5.51 -18.02 -29.77
N SER A 335 -5.18 -18.75 -28.70
CA SER A 335 -5.82 -20.02 -28.36
C SER A 335 -7.30 -19.94 -28.00
N ASN A 336 -7.78 -18.77 -27.55
CA ASN A 336 -9.17 -18.54 -27.16
C ASN A 336 -9.96 -17.70 -28.17
N LEU A 337 -9.38 -17.35 -29.32
CA LEU A 337 -10.04 -16.46 -30.29
C LEU A 337 -11.27 -17.17 -30.84
N ASN A 338 -12.44 -16.60 -30.55
CA ASN A 338 -13.75 -17.15 -30.89
C ASN A 338 -14.32 -16.48 -32.15
N GLU A 339 -14.13 -15.18 -32.31
CA GLU A 339 -14.72 -14.42 -33.42
C GLU A 339 -13.81 -13.33 -34.00
N VAL A 340 -13.92 -13.14 -35.31
CA VAL A 340 -13.29 -12.04 -36.06
C VAL A 340 -14.37 -11.39 -36.91
N LEU A 341 -14.77 -10.17 -36.54
CA LEU A 341 -15.83 -9.43 -37.22
C LEU A 341 -15.25 -8.15 -37.83
N LEU A 342 -15.30 -8.05 -39.15
CA LEU A 342 -14.70 -7.00 -39.96
C LEU A 342 -15.80 -6.43 -40.86
N GLY A 343 -16.23 -5.18 -40.68
CA GLY A 343 -17.44 -4.71 -41.38
C GLY A 343 -17.63 -3.20 -41.56
N ASP A 344 -18.09 -2.81 -42.74
CA ASP A 344 -18.63 -1.50 -43.10
C ASP A 344 -20.14 -1.40 -42.79
N TYR A 345 -20.60 -0.27 -42.25
CA TYR A 345 -22.01 0.03 -42.05
C TYR A 345 -22.48 1.32 -42.75
N GLN A 346 -21.59 2.20 -43.22
CA GLN A 346 -21.89 3.60 -43.55
C GLN A 346 -21.18 4.18 -44.80
N ASP A 347 -20.77 3.35 -45.77
CA ASP A 347 -20.36 3.76 -47.14
C ASP A 347 -18.90 4.30 -47.27
N GLU A 348 -17.97 4.04 -46.34
CA GLU A 348 -16.56 4.46 -46.44
C GLU A 348 -15.55 3.29 -46.47
N TYR A 349 -14.98 3.02 -47.65
CA TYR A 349 -13.78 2.21 -47.96
C TYR A 349 -13.26 1.24 -46.87
N PHE A 350 -14.08 0.30 -46.38
CA PHE A 350 -13.56 -0.83 -45.60
C PHE A 350 -12.79 -1.77 -46.53
N LEU A 351 -11.47 -1.87 -46.34
CA LEU A 351 -10.61 -2.69 -47.20
C LEU A 351 -9.53 -3.40 -46.40
N VAL A 352 -9.54 -4.73 -46.44
CA VAL A 352 -8.46 -5.59 -45.95
C VAL A 352 -7.72 -6.19 -47.14
N ASN A 353 -6.54 -5.65 -47.49
CA ASN A 353 -5.79 -6.15 -48.64
C ASN A 353 -5.31 -7.59 -48.41
N ASN A 354 -4.87 -7.93 -47.20
CA ASN A 354 -4.42 -9.27 -46.84
C ASN A 354 -4.91 -9.64 -45.43
N LEU A 355 -5.80 -10.62 -45.35
CA LEU A 355 -6.20 -11.23 -44.08
C LEU A 355 -5.54 -12.60 -43.94
N ILE A 356 -4.79 -12.77 -42.86
CA ILE A 356 -4.07 -14.00 -42.54
C ILE A 356 -4.50 -14.46 -41.15
N ILE A 357 -5.18 -15.61 -41.08
CA ILE A 357 -5.61 -16.23 -39.83
C ILE A 357 -4.98 -17.62 -39.74
N GLU A 358 -4.11 -17.81 -38.75
CA GLU A 358 -3.33 -19.05 -38.59
C GLU A 358 -3.32 -19.51 -37.14
N ASP A 359 -3.44 -20.82 -36.90
CA ASP A 359 -3.28 -21.43 -35.57
C ASP A 359 -4.24 -20.85 -34.50
N ASN A 360 -5.49 -20.57 -34.86
CA ASN A 360 -6.53 -20.14 -33.93
C ASN A 360 -7.57 -21.28 -33.77
N PRO A 361 -7.29 -22.28 -32.90
CA PRO A 361 -7.97 -23.56 -32.95
C PRO A 361 -9.43 -23.51 -32.51
N VAL A 362 -9.89 -22.51 -31.75
CA VAL A 362 -11.28 -22.41 -31.29
C VAL A 362 -12.12 -21.40 -32.06
N LEU A 363 -11.57 -20.80 -33.13
CA LEU A 363 -12.25 -19.80 -33.94
C LEU A 363 -13.55 -20.37 -34.50
N ASN A 364 -14.67 -19.74 -34.14
CA ASN A 364 -16.02 -20.17 -34.46
C ASN A 364 -16.63 -19.36 -35.61
N GLU A 365 -16.33 -18.07 -35.67
CA GLU A 365 -16.96 -17.13 -36.61
C GLU A 365 -15.96 -16.16 -37.24
N ILE A 366 -16.08 -16.02 -38.56
CA ILE A 366 -15.44 -14.95 -39.33
C ILE A 366 -16.53 -14.25 -40.14
N GLU A 367 -16.66 -12.95 -39.94
CA GLU A 367 -17.49 -12.09 -40.78
C GLU A 367 -16.61 -11.00 -41.42
N ILE A 368 -16.72 -10.88 -42.74
CA ILE A 368 -16.06 -9.86 -43.53
C ILE A 368 -17.12 -9.20 -44.41
N THR A 369 -17.41 -7.93 -44.14
CA THR A 369 -18.30 -7.08 -44.92
C THR A 369 -17.52 -5.88 -45.44
N GLY A 370 -17.32 -5.81 -46.75
CA GLY A 370 -16.48 -4.80 -47.43
C GLY A 370 -15.47 -5.44 -48.39
N GLY A 371 -14.37 -4.74 -48.67
CA GLY A 371 -13.32 -5.24 -49.55
C GLY A 371 -12.35 -6.19 -48.84
N CYS A 372 -12.04 -7.34 -49.46
CA CYS A 372 -10.92 -8.20 -49.09
C CYS A 372 -10.21 -8.70 -50.36
N ASP A 373 -8.90 -8.48 -50.51
CA ASP A 373 -8.18 -8.86 -51.74
C ASP A 373 -7.48 -10.23 -51.63
N ASN A 374 -7.03 -10.60 -50.43
CA ASN A 374 -6.38 -11.88 -50.17
C ASN A 374 -6.78 -12.43 -48.81
N PHE A 375 -7.16 -13.70 -48.76
CA PHE A 375 -7.65 -14.37 -47.56
C PHE A 375 -6.94 -15.72 -47.39
N ILE A 376 -6.19 -15.87 -46.31
CA ILE A 376 -5.46 -17.08 -45.96
C ILE A 376 -5.95 -17.58 -44.61
N LEU A 377 -6.34 -18.85 -44.60
CA LEU A 377 -6.87 -19.51 -43.43
C LEU A 377 -6.14 -20.85 -43.25
N THR A 378 -5.46 -21.04 -42.12
CA THR A 378 -4.78 -22.30 -41.80
C THR A 378 -4.98 -22.72 -40.35
N ASN A 379 -5.16 -24.02 -40.13
CA ASN A 379 -5.34 -24.59 -38.79
C ASN A 379 -6.50 -23.98 -37.97
N THR A 380 -7.66 -23.82 -38.62
CA THR A 380 -8.92 -23.26 -38.05
C THR A 380 -10.12 -24.19 -38.26
N GLN A 381 -9.89 -25.49 -38.03
CA GLN A 381 -10.85 -26.56 -38.34
C GLN A 381 -12.19 -26.49 -37.57
N ASN A 382 -12.26 -25.65 -36.53
CA ASN A 382 -13.46 -25.42 -35.71
C ASN A 382 -14.39 -24.31 -36.22
N LEU A 383 -14.04 -23.64 -37.33
CA LEU A 383 -14.87 -22.58 -37.90
C LEU A 383 -16.26 -23.12 -38.28
N LYS A 384 -17.30 -22.45 -37.78
CA LYS A 384 -18.71 -22.81 -38.04
C LYS A 384 -19.43 -21.80 -38.93
N SER A 385 -19.06 -20.53 -38.86
CA SER A 385 -19.66 -19.44 -39.62
C SER A 385 -18.59 -18.71 -40.42
N LEU A 386 -18.76 -18.64 -41.73
CA LEU A 386 -17.93 -17.84 -42.61
C LEU A 386 -18.82 -16.96 -43.50
N THR A 387 -18.72 -15.65 -43.30
CA THR A 387 -19.39 -14.64 -44.11
C THR A 387 -18.33 -13.79 -44.81
N ILE A 388 -18.41 -13.73 -46.15
CA ILE A 388 -17.66 -12.81 -46.98
C ILE A 388 -18.63 -12.11 -47.90
N SER A 389 -18.85 -10.83 -47.65
CA SER A 389 -19.75 -9.98 -48.41
C SER A 389 -18.99 -8.74 -48.88
N GLY A 390 -19.11 -8.37 -50.16
CA GLY A 390 -18.75 -7.02 -50.60
C GLY A 390 -19.63 -5.94 -49.95
N ASP A 391 -19.43 -4.67 -50.32
CA ASP A 391 -20.27 -3.56 -49.84
C ASP A 391 -21.42 -3.19 -50.82
N THR A 392 -22.53 -2.67 -50.25
CA THR A 392 -23.76 -2.17 -50.87
C THR A 392 -23.63 -0.92 -51.73
N SER A 393 -22.52 -0.18 -51.62
CA SER A 393 -22.27 1.02 -52.40
C SER A 393 -21.76 0.78 -53.84
N TYR A 394 -21.59 -0.47 -54.28
CA TYR A 394 -21.11 -0.89 -55.61
C TYR A 394 -19.64 -0.55 -55.96
N GLU A 395 -18.84 -0.01 -55.04
CA GLU A 395 -17.43 0.38 -55.34
C GLU A 395 -16.35 -0.55 -54.77
N THR A 396 -16.66 -1.45 -53.81
CA THR A 396 -15.69 -2.41 -53.24
C THR A 396 -16.20 -3.86 -53.29
N THR A 397 -15.75 -4.61 -54.29
CA THR A 397 -15.95 -6.07 -54.39
C THR A 397 -14.72 -6.79 -53.82
N PRO A 398 -14.85 -7.75 -52.88
CA PRO A 398 -13.78 -8.63 -52.48
C PRO A 398 -13.10 -9.26 -53.69
N LYS A 399 -11.80 -9.03 -53.85
CA LYS A 399 -11.00 -9.54 -54.97
C LYS A 399 -10.30 -10.86 -54.68
N ILE A 400 -10.80 -11.59 -53.68
CA ILE A 400 -10.31 -12.93 -53.33
C ILE A 400 -10.30 -13.81 -54.59
N PRO A 401 -9.13 -14.32 -55.03
CA PRO A 401 -9.03 -15.04 -56.30
C PRO A 401 -9.63 -16.44 -56.25
N ALA A 402 -9.62 -17.07 -55.08
CA ALA A 402 -10.20 -18.38 -54.80
C ALA A 402 -10.32 -18.55 -53.29
N ILE A 403 -11.19 -19.47 -52.86
CA ILE A 403 -11.33 -19.86 -51.47
C ILE A 403 -11.15 -21.37 -51.32
N ASP A 404 -10.32 -21.79 -50.36
CA ASP A 404 -10.15 -23.19 -50.00
C ASP A 404 -10.96 -23.49 -48.74
N LEU A 405 -11.97 -24.34 -48.89
CA LEU A 405 -12.87 -24.76 -47.81
C LEU A 405 -12.60 -26.19 -47.34
N SER A 406 -11.58 -26.86 -47.91
CA SER A 406 -11.34 -28.29 -47.70
C SER A 406 -10.96 -28.66 -46.26
N ASP A 407 -10.35 -27.72 -45.54
CA ASP A 407 -9.94 -27.87 -44.13
C ASP A 407 -10.99 -27.35 -43.12
N LEU A 408 -12.23 -27.10 -43.55
CA LEU A 408 -13.33 -26.59 -42.70
C LEU A 408 -14.47 -27.62 -42.52
N PRO A 409 -14.21 -28.76 -41.84
CA PRO A 409 -15.19 -29.85 -41.74
C PRO A 409 -16.40 -29.52 -40.87
N LEU A 410 -16.28 -28.52 -39.98
CA LEU A 410 -17.34 -28.10 -39.05
C LEU A 410 -18.15 -26.89 -39.53
N LEU A 411 -17.93 -26.42 -40.75
CA LEU A 411 -18.63 -25.27 -41.30
C LEU A 411 -20.14 -25.56 -41.43
N GLU A 412 -20.97 -24.76 -40.75
CA GLU A 412 -22.43 -24.84 -40.71
C GLU A 412 -23.10 -23.73 -41.53
N THR A 413 -22.48 -22.56 -41.61
CA THR A 413 -22.96 -21.39 -42.36
C THR A 413 -21.86 -20.87 -43.28
N LEU A 414 -22.19 -20.71 -44.56
CA LEU A 414 -21.34 -20.06 -45.56
C LEU A 414 -22.17 -19.00 -46.30
N VAL A 415 -21.78 -17.74 -46.17
CA VAL A 415 -22.41 -16.62 -46.86
C VAL A 415 -21.36 -15.95 -47.75
N LEU A 416 -21.60 -15.98 -49.04
CA LEU A 416 -20.73 -15.39 -50.07
C LEU A 416 -21.57 -14.45 -50.93
N LYS A 417 -21.34 -13.14 -50.78
CA LYS A 417 -22.10 -12.11 -51.50
C LYS A 417 -21.15 -11.18 -52.23
N ARG A 418 -21.39 -10.92 -53.52
CA ARG A 418 -20.55 -9.99 -54.31
C ARG A 418 -19.08 -10.39 -54.31
N ILE A 419 -18.80 -11.57 -54.83
CA ILE A 419 -17.45 -12.14 -54.92
C ILE A 419 -17.02 -12.23 -56.39
N VAL A 420 -15.70 -12.29 -56.64
CA VAL A 420 -15.13 -12.32 -58.01
C VAL A 420 -14.60 -13.68 -58.48
N PHE A 421 -14.44 -14.66 -57.58
CA PHE A 421 -13.97 -15.98 -57.98
C PHE A 421 -15.07 -16.79 -58.66
N THR A 422 -14.68 -17.66 -59.60
CA THR A 422 -15.62 -18.34 -60.52
C THR A 422 -15.84 -19.82 -60.21
N GLU A 423 -15.07 -20.38 -59.27
CA GLU A 423 -15.12 -21.78 -58.89
C GLU A 423 -15.35 -21.89 -57.37
N LEU A 424 -16.22 -22.82 -56.97
CA LEU A 424 -16.51 -23.09 -55.56
C LEU A 424 -16.70 -24.59 -55.33
N ASP A 425 -15.96 -25.13 -54.37
CA ASP A 425 -16.05 -26.53 -53.95
C ASP A 425 -16.45 -26.60 -52.47
N VAL A 426 -17.70 -26.99 -52.22
CA VAL A 426 -18.25 -27.23 -50.88
C VAL A 426 -18.40 -28.73 -50.58
N SER A 427 -17.80 -29.59 -51.41
CA SER A 427 -17.95 -31.06 -51.29
C SER A 427 -17.36 -31.63 -50.00
N PHE A 428 -16.45 -30.89 -49.36
CA PHE A 428 -15.82 -31.24 -48.08
C PHE A 428 -16.66 -30.82 -46.87
N ASN A 429 -17.56 -29.83 -47.02
CA ASN A 429 -18.28 -29.20 -45.91
C ASN A 429 -19.62 -29.90 -45.66
N THR A 430 -19.56 -31.14 -45.16
CA THR A 430 -20.76 -32.00 -44.99
C THR A 430 -21.75 -31.50 -43.93
N ASN A 431 -21.32 -30.61 -43.04
CA ASN A 431 -22.15 -30.00 -42.00
C ASN A 431 -22.84 -28.71 -42.45
N LEU A 432 -22.67 -28.28 -43.71
CA LEU A 432 -23.20 -27.01 -44.19
C LEU A 432 -24.74 -27.01 -44.20
N ILE A 433 -25.33 -26.21 -43.32
CA ILE A 433 -26.78 -26.05 -43.14
C ILE A 433 -27.27 -24.82 -43.90
N ASN A 434 -26.62 -23.68 -43.70
CA ASN A 434 -26.98 -22.41 -44.35
C ASN A 434 -25.94 -22.08 -45.41
N PHE A 435 -26.39 -21.85 -46.64
CA PHE A 435 -25.52 -21.48 -47.74
C PHE A 435 -26.19 -20.37 -48.54
N GLU A 436 -25.55 -19.21 -48.59
CA GLU A 436 -25.98 -18.09 -49.43
C GLU A 436 -24.87 -17.76 -50.42
N LEU A 437 -25.21 -17.75 -51.70
CA LEU A 437 -24.31 -17.40 -52.79
C LEU A 437 -25.05 -16.43 -53.74
N ILE A 438 -24.80 -15.13 -53.59
CA ILE A 438 -25.59 -14.07 -54.27
C ILE A 438 -24.68 -13.04 -54.93
N ASP A 439 -25.09 -12.51 -56.09
CA ASP A 439 -24.41 -11.48 -56.87
C ASP A 439 -22.97 -11.88 -57.22
N HIS A 440 -22.79 -12.96 -57.97
CA HIS A 440 -21.48 -13.53 -58.29
C HIS A 440 -21.38 -14.07 -59.74
N ASP A 441 -20.16 -14.43 -60.17
CA ASP A 441 -19.91 -15.01 -61.50
C ASP A 441 -19.81 -16.56 -61.52
N ILE A 442 -19.99 -17.24 -60.39
CA ILE A 442 -20.00 -18.72 -60.30
C ILE A 442 -21.22 -19.30 -61.04
N THR A 443 -20.99 -20.30 -61.89
CA THR A 443 -22.06 -21.01 -62.63
C THR A 443 -22.28 -22.44 -62.13
N CYS A 444 -21.31 -23.01 -61.43
CA CYS A 444 -21.37 -24.36 -60.88
C CYS A 444 -20.73 -24.42 -59.49
N VAL A 445 -21.47 -24.97 -58.53
CA VAL A 445 -20.99 -25.29 -57.18
C VAL A 445 -20.73 -26.78 -57.10
N LYS A 446 -19.48 -27.15 -56.81
CA LYS A 446 -19.09 -28.55 -56.65
C LYS A 446 -19.53 -29.06 -55.28
N VAL A 447 -20.26 -30.17 -55.29
CA VAL A 447 -20.84 -30.83 -54.12
C VAL A 447 -20.47 -32.32 -54.11
N ASN A 448 -20.60 -32.98 -52.96
CA ASN A 448 -20.49 -34.44 -52.89
C ASN A 448 -21.84 -35.13 -53.22
N GLN A 449 -21.82 -36.46 -53.34
CA GLN A 449 -23.03 -37.23 -53.68
C GLN A 449 -24.16 -37.05 -52.67
N GLN A 450 -23.85 -37.00 -51.38
CA GLN A 450 -24.85 -36.86 -50.32
C GLN A 450 -25.55 -35.50 -50.37
N GLN A 451 -24.80 -34.42 -50.60
CA GLN A 451 -25.34 -33.07 -50.80
C GLN A 451 -26.18 -33.02 -52.08
N LEU A 452 -25.70 -33.59 -53.19
CA LEU A 452 -26.42 -33.57 -54.47
C LEU A 452 -27.76 -34.32 -54.43
N ASP A 453 -27.81 -35.45 -53.71
CA ASP A 453 -29.03 -36.24 -53.54
C ASP A 453 -30.11 -35.50 -52.72
N ASN A 454 -29.70 -34.54 -51.88
CA ASN A 454 -30.59 -33.79 -51.00
C ASN A 454 -30.06 -32.38 -50.71
N ILE A 455 -30.18 -31.48 -51.70
CA ILE A 455 -29.82 -30.06 -51.53
C ILE A 455 -30.73 -29.44 -50.47
N PRO A 456 -30.19 -28.87 -49.36
CA PRO A 456 -31.00 -28.26 -48.31
C PRO A 456 -31.83 -27.08 -48.83
N SER A 457 -33.06 -26.92 -48.33
CA SER A 457 -33.95 -25.81 -48.73
C SER A 457 -33.48 -24.44 -48.23
N THR A 458 -32.56 -24.43 -47.28
CA THR A 458 -31.87 -23.25 -46.73
C THR A 458 -30.72 -22.77 -47.63
N TRP A 459 -30.38 -23.52 -48.67
CA TRP A 459 -29.39 -23.09 -49.65
C TRP A 459 -30.04 -22.13 -50.65
N VAL A 460 -29.50 -20.92 -50.74
CA VAL A 460 -29.99 -19.84 -51.58
C VAL A 460 -28.86 -19.43 -52.51
N THR A 461 -29.10 -19.54 -53.82
CA THR A 461 -28.14 -19.16 -54.85
C THR A 461 -28.81 -18.31 -55.92
N ASP A 462 -28.01 -17.60 -56.72
CA ASP A 462 -28.51 -16.98 -57.94
C ASP A 462 -29.13 -18.03 -58.88
N PRO A 463 -30.16 -17.67 -59.68
CA PRO A 463 -30.95 -18.63 -60.45
C PRO A 463 -30.19 -19.46 -61.49
N GLU A 464 -29.00 -19.00 -61.90
CA GLU A 464 -28.19 -19.65 -62.93
C GLU A 464 -27.21 -20.69 -62.37
N VAL A 465 -27.10 -20.81 -61.04
CA VAL A 465 -26.17 -21.74 -60.39
C VAL A 465 -26.68 -23.18 -60.46
N THR A 466 -25.77 -24.08 -60.83
CA THR A 466 -26.01 -25.53 -60.80
C THR A 466 -25.15 -26.23 -59.75
N TYR A 467 -25.64 -27.34 -59.20
CA TYR A 467 -24.87 -28.22 -58.31
C TYR A 467 -24.42 -29.46 -59.06
N SER A 468 -23.13 -29.83 -58.96
CA SER A 468 -22.57 -30.99 -59.67
C SER A 468 -21.45 -31.66 -58.88
N LEU A 469 -21.19 -32.94 -59.16
CA LEU A 469 -19.99 -33.64 -58.66
C LEU A 469 -18.71 -33.19 -59.37
N ASN A 470 -18.85 -32.65 -60.59
CA ASN A 470 -17.76 -32.13 -61.41
C ASN A 470 -18.24 -30.88 -62.15
N CYS A 471 -17.58 -29.75 -61.91
CA CYS A 471 -17.87 -28.46 -62.56
C CYS A 471 -17.00 -28.19 -63.81
N ASN A 472 -16.34 -29.23 -64.35
CA ASN A 472 -15.46 -29.16 -65.52
C ASN A 472 -16.19 -28.97 -66.84
#